data_AF-A0A7J6UVQ5-F1
#
_entry.id   AF-A0A7J6UVQ5-F1
#
_cell.length_a   1.000
_cell.length_b   1.000
_cell.length_c   1.000
_cell.angle_alpha   90.00
_cell.angle_beta   90.00
_cell.angle_gamma   90.00
#
_symmetry.space_group_name_H-M   'P 1'
#
loop_
_entity.id
_entity.type
_entity.pdbx_description
1 polymer ?
#
loop_
_entity_poly.entity_id
_entity_poly.type
_entity_poly.pdbx_seq_one_letter_code
_entity_poly.pdbx_strand_id
1 'polypeptide(L)'
;MCQTAAAPAIYVFGDSLVDCGNNNYRLTLLRVNYTPYGADFVDGATGRFTNGKTFADFTAQLLGLPLPPAFESLNLRNFRSLTGVNYASGGSGILEETGKVFVR
;
A
#
# COMPACT_ATOMS: atom_id res chain seq x y z
N MET A 1 -4.38 -20.93 -16.53
CA MET A 1 -3.33 -20.43 -17.45
C MET A 1 -2.22 -19.82 -16.59
N CYS A 2 -0.97 -20.25 -16.75
CA CYS A 2 0.16 -19.64 -16.04
C CYS A 2 0.50 -18.34 -16.77
N GLN A 3 -0.06 -17.23 -16.30
CA GLN A 3 0.22 -15.92 -16.86
C GLN A 3 1.58 -15.48 -16.35
N THR A 4 2.58 -15.44 -17.23
CA THR A 4 3.91 -14.95 -16.89
C THR A 4 3.80 -13.47 -16.55
N ALA A 5 4.33 -13.06 -15.40
CA ALA A 5 4.30 -11.67 -14.98
C ALA A 5 4.98 -10.78 -16.04
N ALA A 6 4.36 -9.65 -16.38
CA ALA A 6 4.87 -8.71 -17.37
C ALA A 6 6.07 -7.88 -16.87
N ALA A 7 6.29 -7.89 -15.55
CA ALA A 7 7.45 -7.31 -14.89
C ALA A 7 7.86 -8.22 -13.72
N PRO A 8 9.14 -8.22 -13.30
CA PRO A 8 9.61 -9.04 -12.20
C PRO A 8 9.12 -8.55 -10.82
N ALA A 9 8.87 -7.24 -10.68
CA ALA A 9 8.43 -6.64 -9.42
C ALA A 9 7.79 -5.26 -9.62
N ILE A 10 7.06 -4.77 -8.61
CA ILE A 10 6.53 -3.41 -8.52
C ILE A 10 6.86 -2.77 -7.16
N TYR A 11 7.52 -1.61 -7.17
CA TYR A 11 7.78 -0.82 -5.96
C TYR A 11 6.99 0.48 -6.02
N VAL A 12 6.17 0.72 -4.99
CA VAL A 12 5.20 1.81 -5.00
C VAL A 12 5.63 2.87 -3.99
N PHE A 13 5.68 4.11 -4.43
CA PHE A 13 5.96 5.29 -3.61
C PHE A 13 4.85 6.31 -3.84
N GLY A 14 4.46 7.03 -2.79
CA GLY A 14 3.41 8.04 -2.89
C GLY A 14 2.73 8.31 -1.56
N ASP A 15 1.48 8.74 -1.66
CA ASP A 15 0.64 9.17 -0.56
C ASP A 15 -0.60 8.27 -0.41
N SER A 16 -1.71 8.83 0.08
CA SER A 16 -2.98 8.13 0.27
C SER A 16 -3.54 7.52 -1.01
N LEU A 17 -3.24 8.06 -2.20
CA LEU A 17 -3.77 7.56 -3.48
C LEU A 17 -3.28 6.14 -3.81
N VAL A 18 -2.14 5.75 -3.24
CA VAL A 18 -1.51 4.45 -3.50
C VAL A 18 -1.07 3.71 -2.22
N ASP A 19 -1.31 4.27 -1.03
CA ASP A 19 -1.06 3.57 0.24
C ASP A 19 -1.93 2.31 0.36
N CYS A 20 -1.30 1.20 0.70
CA CYS A 20 -1.96 -0.09 0.89
C CYS A 20 -2.15 -0.50 2.36
N GLY A 21 -1.88 0.42 3.30
CA GLY A 21 -2.08 0.25 4.73
C GLY A 21 -0.83 0.49 5.59
N ASN A 22 0.21 1.16 5.08
CA ASN A 22 1.41 1.49 5.86
C ASN A 22 1.06 2.33 7.10
N ASN A 23 0.10 3.25 6.97
CA ASN A 23 -0.32 4.12 8.06
C ASN A 23 -0.86 3.36 9.28
N ASN A 24 -1.34 2.13 9.11
CA ASN A 24 -1.85 1.30 10.22
C ASN A 24 -0.76 0.95 11.25
N TYR A 25 0.51 1.02 10.84
CA TYR A 25 1.68 0.68 11.65
C TYR A 25 2.43 1.92 12.16
N ARG A 26 1.90 3.13 11.88
CA ARG A 26 2.50 4.41 12.28
C ARG A 26 1.63 5.14 13.30
N LEU A 27 2.26 6.01 14.10
CA LEU A 27 1.55 6.91 14.99
C LEU A 27 1.07 8.14 14.21
N THR A 28 -0.06 7.97 13.51
CA THR A 28 -0.66 9.02 12.68
C THR A 28 -2.18 9.12 12.87
N LEU A 29 -2.71 10.33 12.63
CA LEU A 29 -4.14 10.59 12.50
C LEU A 29 -4.72 10.10 11.17
N LEU A 30 -3.86 9.84 10.17
CA LEU A 30 -4.26 9.40 8.83
C LEU A 30 -4.36 7.88 8.72
N ARG A 31 -4.91 7.22 9.72
CA ARG A 31 -5.25 5.78 9.64
C ARG A 31 -6.66 5.65 9.07
N VAL A 32 -6.85 4.76 8.11
CA VAL A 32 -8.15 4.47 7.48
C VAL A 32 -8.49 2.99 7.55
N ASN A 33 -8.19 2.36 8.68
CA ASN A 33 -8.53 0.97 9.00
C ASN A 33 -9.93 0.84 9.62
N TYR A 34 -10.90 1.60 9.10
CA TYR A 34 -12.29 1.61 9.57
C TYR A 34 -13.27 1.82 8.41
N THR A 35 -14.52 1.40 8.59
CA THR A 35 -15.61 1.56 7.60
C THR A 35 -15.84 3.05 7.25
N PRO A 36 -16.00 3.44 5.98
CA PRO A 36 -16.29 2.60 4.81
C PRO A 36 -15.05 2.06 4.06
N TYR A 37 -13.84 2.40 4.49
CA TYR A 37 -12.63 1.97 3.80
C TYR A 37 -12.49 0.45 3.84
N GLY A 38 -12.12 -0.13 2.69
CA GLY A 38 -12.02 -1.57 2.51
C GLY A 38 -13.34 -2.35 2.46
N ALA A 39 -14.50 -1.68 2.28
CA ALA A 39 -15.80 -2.35 2.15
C ALA A 39 -15.88 -3.41 1.04
N ASP A 40 -15.05 -3.30 -0.01
CA ASP A 40 -14.99 -4.25 -1.12
C ASP A 40 -13.99 -5.41 -0.88
N PHE A 41 -13.24 -5.39 0.22
CA PHE A 41 -12.38 -6.51 0.63
C PHE A 41 -13.11 -7.45 1.58
N VAL A 42 -12.88 -8.75 1.41
CA VAL A 42 -13.47 -9.80 2.26
C VAL A 42 -13.08 -9.62 3.73
N ASP A 43 -11.83 -9.20 4.00
CA ASP A 43 -11.30 -9.00 5.36
C ASP A 43 -11.58 -7.59 5.90
N GLY A 44 -12.34 -6.76 5.18
CA GLY A 44 -12.69 -5.40 5.57
C GLY A 44 -11.57 -4.36 5.40
N ALA A 45 -11.48 -3.42 6.33
CA ALA A 45 -10.64 -2.24 6.21
C ALA A 45 -9.13 -2.57 6.20
N THR A 46 -8.49 -2.40 5.04
CA THR A 46 -7.06 -2.72 4.86
C THR A 46 -6.12 -1.54 5.15
N GLY A 47 -6.64 -0.32 5.29
CA GLY A 47 -5.83 0.91 5.36
C GLY A 47 -5.58 1.59 4.01
N ARG A 48 -6.22 1.11 2.93
CA ARG A 48 -6.32 1.84 1.65
C ARG A 48 -7.35 2.95 1.78
N PHE A 49 -7.07 4.12 1.21
CA PHE A 49 -7.96 5.29 1.21
C PHE A 49 -9.09 5.17 0.16
N THR A 50 -9.69 3.99 0.06
CA THR A 50 -10.78 3.65 -0.85
C THR A 50 -11.59 2.46 -0.28
N ASN A 51 -12.76 2.16 -0.85
CA ASN A 51 -13.53 0.96 -0.52
C ASN A 51 -12.80 -0.33 -0.94
N GLY A 52 -11.94 -0.26 -1.96
CA GLY A 52 -11.32 -1.44 -2.55
C GLY A 52 -9.86 -1.21 -2.96
N LYS A 53 -9.51 -1.65 -4.16
CA LYS A 53 -8.15 -1.58 -4.70
C LYS A 53 -7.78 -0.14 -5.09
N THR A 54 -6.52 0.22 -4.85
CA THR A 54 -5.89 1.46 -5.34
C THR A 54 -5.41 1.31 -6.79
N PHE A 55 -4.99 2.40 -7.41
CA PHE A 55 -4.35 2.36 -8.73
C PHE A 55 -3.12 1.43 -8.76
N ALA A 56 -2.32 1.42 -7.69
CA ALA A 56 -1.15 0.55 -7.57
C ALA A 56 -1.54 -0.94 -7.53
N ASP A 57 -2.65 -1.27 -6.87
CA ASP A 57 -3.16 -2.64 -6.84
C ASP A 57 -3.62 -3.10 -8.22
N PHE A 58 -4.39 -2.28 -8.94
CA PHE A 58 -4.80 -2.60 -10.30
C PHE A 58 -3.60 -2.77 -11.24
N THR A 59 -2.58 -1.92 -11.08
CA THR A 59 -1.32 -2.04 -11.84
C THR A 59 -0.63 -3.38 -11.56
N ALA A 60 -0.52 -3.79 -10.29
CA ALA A 60 0.05 -5.10 -9.94
C ALA A 60 -0.74 -6.26 -10.57
N GLN A 61 -2.07 -6.20 -10.56
CA GLN A 61 -2.92 -7.21 -11.22
C GLN A 61 -2.68 -7.28 -12.73
N LEU A 62 -2.59 -6.13 -13.40
CA LEU A 62 -2.30 -6.05 -14.84
C LEU A 62 -0.91 -6.60 -15.17
N LEU A 63 0.06 -6.44 -14.27
CA LEU A 63 1.40 -7.00 -14.41
C LEU A 63 1.46 -8.50 -14.10
N GLY A 64 0.38 -9.13 -13.64
CA GLY A 64 0.38 -10.53 -13.20
C GLY A 64 1.16 -10.74 -11.88
N LEU A 65 1.25 -9.70 -11.05
CA LEU A 65 1.94 -9.71 -9.76
C LEU A 65 0.93 -9.77 -8.60
N PRO A 66 1.32 -10.35 -7.44
CA PRO A 66 0.55 -10.17 -6.21
C PRO A 66 0.51 -8.70 -5.81
N LEU A 67 -0.49 -8.32 -5.01
CA LEU A 67 -0.57 -6.96 -4.48
C LEU A 67 0.66 -6.66 -3.61
N PRO A 68 1.39 -5.54 -3.84
CA PRO A 68 2.58 -5.23 -3.07
C PRO A 68 2.18 -4.97 -1.60
N PRO A 69 2.76 -5.69 -0.63
CA PRO A 69 2.43 -5.52 0.78
C PRO A 69 2.91 -4.16 1.30
N ALA A 70 2.28 -3.68 2.36
CA ALA A 70 2.71 -2.49 3.09
C ALA A 70 4.09 -2.74 3.71
N PHE A 71 5.08 -1.92 3.38
CA PHE A 71 6.44 -2.03 3.94
C PHE A 71 6.45 -2.15 5.46
N GLU A 72 5.66 -1.32 6.15
CA GLU A 72 5.62 -1.26 7.62
C GLU A 72 5.01 -2.52 8.26
N SER A 73 4.31 -3.35 7.48
CA SER A 73 3.78 -4.64 7.93
C SER A 73 4.80 -5.78 7.87
N LEU A 74 5.92 -5.57 7.17
CA LEU A 74 6.86 -6.64 6.84
C LEU A 74 7.76 -6.99 8.01
N ASN A 75 7.92 -8.29 8.25
CA ASN A 75 9.07 -8.80 8.99
C ASN A 75 10.28 -8.90 8.04
N LEU A 76 11.42 -8.31 8.42
CA LEU A 76 12.65 -8.27 7.61
C LEU A 76 13.14 -9.65 7.14
N ARG A 77 12.74 -10.74 7.80
CA ARG A 77 13.04 -12.11 7.40
C ARG A 77 12.31 -12.55 6.11
N ASN A 78 11.17 -11.94 5.79
CA ASN A 78 10.33 -12.30 4.65
C ASN A 78 10.64 -11.49 3.39
N PHE A 79 11.56 -10.52 3.47
CA PHE A 79 11.82 -9.56 2.38
C PHE A 79 12.41 -10.20 1.11
N ARG A 80 13.11 -11.34 1.25
CA ARG A 80 13.86 -11.97 0.14
C ARG A 80 13.00 -12.60 -0.95
N SER A 81 11.70 -12.79 -0.73
CA SER A 81 10.80 -13.48 -1.66
C SER A 81 9.70 -12.57 -2.23
N LEU A 82 9.83 -11.26 -2.07
CA LEU A 82 8.80 -10.31 -2.49
C LEU A 82 9.04 -9.85 -3.93
N THR A 83 7.98 -9.89 -4.74
CA THR A 83 7.94 -9.31 -6.10
C THR A 83 7.49 -7.84 -6.05
N GLY A 84 7.94 -7.10 -5.04
CA GLY A 84 7.54 -5.72 -4.82
C GLY A 84 7.11 -5.39 -3.40
N VAL A 85 7.11 -4.09 -3.08
CA VAL A 85 6.70 -3.54 -1.78
C VAL A 85 6.10 -2.16 -2.00
N ASN A 86 5.12 -1.80 -1.16
CA ASN A 86 4.53 -0.48 -1.15
C ASN A 86 5.05 0.35 0.04
N TYR A 87 5.71 1.47 -0.28
CA TYR A 87 6.25 2.45 0.66
C TYR A 87 5.37 3.70 0.80
N ALA A 88 4.25 3.77 0.07
CA ALA A 88 3.36 4.91 0.12
C ALA A 88 2.71 5.03 1.50
N SER A 89 2.53 6.27 1.97
CA SER A 89 1.96 6.55 3.28
C SER A 89 1.04 7.75 3.18
N GLY A 90 -0.22 7.60 3.60
CA GLY A 90 -1.19 8.69 3.61
C GLY A 90 -0.64 9.95 4.30
N GLY A 91 -0.73 11.09 3.62
CA GLY A 91 -0.19 12.37 4.07
C GLY A 91 1.29 12.61 3.75
N SER A 92 1.97 11.68 3.08
CA SER A 92 3.31 11.92 2.56
C SER A 92 3.29 13.05 1.52
N GLY A 93 4.34 13.86 1.54
CA GLY A 93 4.56 14.92 0.56
C GLY A 93 5.95 14.81 -0.08
N ILE A 94 6.18 15.58 -1.14
CA ILE A 94 7.46 15.61 -1.85
C ILE A 94 8.57 16.22 -0.98
N LEU A 95 8.21 17.23 -0.19
CA LEU A 95 9.12 17.94 0.71
C LEU A 95 8.89 17.47 2.15
N GLU A 96 9.93 17.56 2.97
CA GLU A 96 9.84 17.15 4.37
C GLU A 96 8.75 17.95 5.11
N GLU A 97 8.63 19.24 4.79
CA GLU A 97 7.67 20.17 5.40
C GLU A 97 6.22 19.80 5.12
N THR A 98 5.93 19.23 3.94
CA THR A 98 4.55 18.95 3.52
C THR A 98 4.00 17.67 4.16
N GLY A 99 4.88 16.72 4.51
CA GLY A 99 4.50 15.49 5.23
C GLY A 99 4.64 15.57 6.75
N LYS A 100 5.45 16.49 7.28
CA LYS A 100 5.80 16.61 8.72
C LYS A 100 4.61 16.65 9.67
N VAL A 101 3.49 17.22 9.25
CA VAL A 101 2.29 17.36 10.09
C VAL A 101 1.55 16.03 10.26
N PHE A 102 1.72 15.10 9.31
CA PHE A 102 0.85 13.93 9.19
C PHE A 102 1.58 12.60 9.31
N VAL A 103 2.87 12.54 8.95
CA VAL A 103 3.65 11.30 8.89
C VAL A 103 4.87 11.47 9.78
N ARG A 104 4.98 10.67 10.85
CA ARG A 104 6.13 10.62 11.76
C ARG A 104 6.47 9.18 12.11
#